data_AF-A0A382CE70-F1
#
_entry.id   AF-A0A382CE70-F1
#
_cell.length_a   1.000
_cell.length_b   1.000
_cell.length_c   1.000
_cell.angle_alpha   90.00
_cell.angle_beta   90.00
_cell.angle_gamma   90.00
#
_symmetry.space_group_name_H-M   'P 1'
#
loop_
_entity.id
_entity.type
_entity.pdbx_description
1 polymer ?
#
loop_
_entity_poly.entity_id
_entity_poly.type
_entity_poly.pdbx_seq_one_letter_code
_entity_poly.pdbx_strand_id
1 'polypeptide(L)'
;VPSLLLPKPDKTLETLELSTPRELSVVPSVFPRTVYAAAHVVVDPLNDYDPWLDTNIDWDQTIAFREYLWEKGLGVAEAMDTAQRGMGLDWVASKELIRRSIDAANSCKGLIACGAGTDHLIPKPNLKIEEVIKAYEEQCEVVESLGGKIILMASRALTACARGPEDYATVYNRILGQVSQPVIIHWLGEMFDPELKGYWGSTSHDEAMET
;
A
#
# COMPACT_ATOMS: atom_id res chain seq x y z
N VAL A 1 -13.96 1.93 -37.25
CA VAL A 1 -13.66 1.55 -35.85
C VAL A 1 -12.16 1.26 -35.81
N PRO A 2 -11.39 1.83 -34.88
CA PRO A 2 -9.97 1.52 -34.80
C PRO A 2 -9.77 0.03 -34.47
N SER A 3 -8.76 -0.59 -35.09
CA SER A 3 -8.44 -2.00 -34.87
C SER A 3 -6.95 -2.20 -34.60
N LEU A 4 -6.63 -3.28 -33.89
CA LEU A 4 -5.29 -3.65 -33.47
C LEU A 4 -4.98 -5.09 -33.86
N LEU A 5 -3.74 -5.37 -34.26
CA LEU A 5 -3.25 -6.74 -34.39
C LEU A 5 -2.70 -7.20 -33.04
N LEU A 6 -3.26 -8.28 -32.48
CA LEU A 6 -2.86 -8.84 -31.20
C LEU A 6 -2.35 -10.28 -31.35
N PRO A 7 -1.33 -10.69 -30.55
CA PRO A 7 -0.83 -12.04 -30.55
C PRO A 7 -1.78 -13.01 -29.85
N LYS A 8 -1.91 -14.21 -30.40
CA LYS A 8 -2.62 -15.35 -29.80
C LYS A 8 -1.67 -16.31 -29.06
N PRO A 9 -2.18 -17.17 -28.17
CA PRO A 9 -1.39 -18.25 -27.56
C PRO A 9 -0.74 -19.20 -28.58
N ASP A 10 -1.36 -19.38 -29.75
CA ASP A 10 -0.80 -20.19 -30.86
C ASP A 10 0.23 -19.44 -31.72
N LYS A 11 0.66 -18.24 -31.28
CA LYS A 11 1.62 -17.35 -31.94
C LYS A 11 1.14 -16.78 -33.27
N THR A 12 -0.13 -16.93 -33.61
CA THR A 12 -0.74 -16.22 -34.74
C THR A 12 -1.18 -14.82 -34.32
N LEU A 13 -1.54 -13.99 -35.31
CA LEU A 13 -2.11 -12.67 -35.09
C LEU A 13 -3.61 -12.70 -35.36
N GLU A 14 -4.38 -11.98 -34.55
CA GLU A 14 -5.76 -11.65 -34.86
C GLU A 14 -5.99 -10.14 -34.83
N THR A 15 -6.98 -9.70 -35.61
CA THR A 15 -7.44 -8.32 -35.58
C THR A 15 -8.52 -8.18 -34.51
N LEU A 16 -8.25 -7.36 -33.50
CA LEU A 16 -9.23 -6.90 -32.53
C LEU A 16 -9.82 -5.57 -33.01
N GLU A 17 -11.12 -5.56 -33.31
CA GLU A 17 -11.89 -4.33 -33.53
C GLU A 17 -12.27 -3.73 -32.16
N LEU A 18 -11.90 -2.47 -31.92
CA LEU A 18 -12.18 -1.82 -30.64
C LEU A 18 -13.64 -1.40 -30.53
N SER A 19 -14.18 -1.32 -29.32
CA SER A 19 -15.51 -0.74 -29.11
C SER A 19 -15.39 0.72 -28.66
N THR A 20 -16.46 1.49 -28.83
CA THR A 20 -16.52 2.86 -28.29
C THR A 20 -16.38 2.81 -26.76
N PRO A 21 -15.49 3.62 -26.16
CA PRO A 21 -15.35 3.68 -24.70
C PRO A 21 -16.68 4.06 -24.04
N ARG A 22 -16.94 3.52 -22.84
CA ARG A 22 -18.05 3.99 -22.03
C ARG A 22 -17.69 5.37 -21.47
N GLU A 23 -18.58 6.34 -21.64
CA GLU A 23 -18.47 7.61 -20.91
C GLU A 23 -18.82 7.39 -19.44
N LEU A 24 -17.85 7.64 -18.56
CA LEU A 24 -18.04 7.59 -17.12
C LEU A 24 -18.33 9.01 -16.61
N SER A 25 -19.59 9.42 -16.64
CA SER A 25 -20.04 10.64 -15.96
C SER A 25 -20.16 10.37 -14.46
N VAL A 26 -19.03 10.37 -13.75
CA VAL A 26 -19.03 10.26 -12.29
C VAL A 26 -19.30 11.64 -11.71
N VAL A 27 -20.55 11.89 -11.34
CA VAL A 27 -20.85 12.95 -10.37
C VAL A 27 -20.41 12.41 -9.01
N PRO A 28 -19.59 13.13 -8.21
CA PRO A 28 -19.24 12.75 -6.84
C PRO A 28 -20.50 12.74 -5.98
N SER A 29 -21.30 11.70 -6.14
CA SER A 29 -22.42 11.37 -5.28
C SER A 29 -21.85 10.67 -4.05
N VAL A 30 -22.52 10.84 -2.92
CA VAL A 30 -22.18 10.12 -1.70
C VAL A 30 -22.42 8.63 -1.98
N PHE A 31 -21.35 7.89 -2.27
CA PHE A 31 -21.44 6.44 -2.38
C PHE A 31 -21.98 5.88 -1.06
N PRO A 32 -22.83 4.85 -1.07
CA PRO A 32 -23.25 4.16 0.16
C PRO A 32 -22.12 3.28 0.73
N ARG A 33 -20.86 3.54 0.33
CA ARG A 33 -19.64 2.79 0.63
C ARG A 33 -18.49 3.78 0.74
N THR A 34 -17.56 3.50 1.65
CA THR A 34 -16.23 4.13 1.63
C THR A 34 -15.35 3.30 0.70
N VAL A 35 -14.86 3.91 -0.38
CA VAL A 35 -14.07 3.20 -1.40
C VAL A 35 -12.70 3.84 -1.46
N TYR A 36 -11.65 3.04 -1.29
CA TYR A 36 -10.27 3.45 -1.51
C TYR A 36 -9.72 2.73 -2.74
N ALA A 37 -8.97 3.45 -3.55
CA ALA A 37 -8.08 2.86 -4.54
C ALA A 37 -6.67 2.81 -3.94
N ALA A 38 -6.07 1.62 -3.90
CA ALA A 38 -4.63 1.50 -3.68
C ALA A 38 -3.94 2.01 -4.95
N ALA A 39 -3.23 3.14 -4.83
CA ALA A 39 -2.68 3.85 -5.98
C ALA A 39 -1.28 3.32 -6.34
N HIS A 40 -0.98 3.25 -7.63
CA HIS A 40 0.36 2.91 -8.14
C HIS A 40 1.29 4.14 -8.08
N VAL A 41 2.58 3.96 -8.36
CA VAL A 41 3.53 5.07 -8.58
C VAL A 41 3.89 5.16 -10.05
N VAL A 42 4.19 6.37 -10.53
CA VAL A 42 4.70 6.61 -11.88
C VAL A 42 6.21 6.77 -11.79
N VAL A 43 6.96 5.99 -12.57
CA VAL A 43 8.41 6.13 -12.68
C VAL A 43 8.76 7.21 -13.71
N ASP A 44 9.84 7.96 -13.47
CA ASP A 44 10.40 8.85 -14.49
C ASP A 44 11.30 8.03 -15.44
N PRO A 45 10.91 7.83 -16.71
CA PRO A 45 11.65 6.96 -17.62
C PRO A 45 12.87 7.63 -18.27
N LEU A 46 13.13 8.92 -18.01
CA LEU A 46 14.15 9.71 -18.71
C LEU A 46 15.42 9.93 -17.88
N ASN A 47 15.36 9.75 -16.56
CA ASN A 47 16.56 9.86 -15.73
C ASN A 47 17.47 8.64 -15.89
N ASP A 48 18.75 8.86 -15.63
CA ASP A 48 19.77 7.81 -15.59
C ASP A 48 19.86 7.26 -14.15
N TYR A 49 19.32 6.07 -13.93
CA TYR A 49 19.27 5.37 -12.64
C TYR A 49 19.32 3.85 -12.85
N ASP A 50 19.67 3.09 -11.81
CA ASP A 50 19.54 1.63 -11.85
C ASP A 50 18.07 1.24 -11.55
N PRO A 51 17.32 0.70 -12.54
CA PRO A 51 15.89 0.44 -12.36
C PRO A 51 15.57 -0.69 -11.39
N TRP A 52 16.58 -1.40 -10.87
CA TRP A 52 16.41 -2.49 -9.90
C TRP A 52 16.83 -2.09 -8.50
N LEU A 53 17.68 -1.08 -8.36
CA LEU A 53 18.23 -0.65 -7.07
C LEU A 53 17.69 0.70 -6.61
N ASP A 54 17.39 1.60 -7.55
CA ASP A 54 16.99 2.98 -7.25
C ASP A 54 15.49 3.19 -7.39
N THR A 55 14.92 4.03 -6.53
CA THR A 55 13.54 4.49 -6.64
C THR A 55 13.50 5.84 -7.37
N ASN A 56 13.05 5.85 -8.62
CA ASN A 56 12.95 7.06 -9.44
C ASN A 56 11.50 7.40 -9.80
N ILE A 57 10.81 8.11 -8.89
CA ILE A 57 9.40 8.47 -9.03
C ILE A 57 9.25 9.81 -9.78
N ASP A 58 8.39 9.83 -10.79
CA ASP A 58 7.80 11.06 -11.32
C ASP A 58 6.72 11.54 -10.34
N TRP A 59 7.10 12.50 -9.50
CA TRP A 59 6.23 12.99 -8.44
C TRP A 59 5.00 13.73 -8.97
N ASP A 60 5.15 14.49 -10.05
CA ASP A 60 4.07 15.30 -10.60
C ASP A 60 2.99 14.39 -11.18
N GLN A 61 3.37 13.39 -11.97
CA GLN A 61 2.43 12.42 -12.53
C GLN A 61 1.84 11.49 -11.45
N THR A 62 2.65 11.12 -10.46
CA THR A 62 2.19 10.31 -9.32
C THR A 62 1.10 11.03 -8.53
N ILE A 63 1.27 12.33 -8.23
CA ILE A 63 0.29 13.12 -7.48
C ILE A 63 -0.92 13.50 -8.35
N ALA A 64 -0.73 13.83 -9.63
CA ALA A 64 -1.83 14.08 -10.57
C ALA A 64 -2.79 12.88 -10.65
N PHE A 65 -2.28 11.65 -10.53
CA PHE A 65 -3.14 10.46 -10.48
C PHE A 65 -3.97 10.38 -9.18
N ARG A 66 -3.46 10.83 -8.03
CA ARG A 66 -4.24 10.91 -6.78
C ARG A 66 -5.36 11.95 -6.92
N GLU A 67 -5.04 13.11 -7.48
CA GLU A 67 -6.02 14.16 -7.77
C GLU A 67 -7.14 13.67 -8.69
N TYR A 68 -6.78 12.91 -9.73
CA TYR A 68 -7.76 12.25 -10.60
C TYR A 68 -8.67 11.29 -9.83
N LEU A 69 -8.14 10.46 -8.92
CA LEU A 69 -8.95 9.55 -8.11
C LEU A 69 -9.93 10.32 -7.19
N TRP A 70 -9.47 11.40 -6.55
CA TRP A 70 -10.32 12.26 -5.72
C TRP A 70 -11.39 12.98 -6.55
N GLU A 71 -11.07 13.43 -7.77
CA GLU A 71 -12.04 14.01 -8.71
C GLU A 71 -13.17 13.02 -9.05
N LYS A 72 -12.86 11.71 -9.10
CA LYS A 72 -13.85 10.64 -9.29
C LYS A 72 -14.54 10.18 -7.99
N GLY A 73 -14.29 10.87 -6.88
CA GLY A 73 -14.92 10.60 -5.59
C GLY A 73 -14.38 9.38 -4.84
N LEU A 74 -13.23 8.83 -5.26
CA LEU A 74 -12.57 7.72 -4.58
C LEU A 74 -11.60 8.25 -3.52
N GLY A 75 -11.43 7.50 -2.43
CA GLY A 75 -10.30 7.70 -1.52
C GLY A 75 -9.01 7.09 -2.07
N VAL A 76 -7.88 7.51 -1.52
CA VAL A 76 -6.55 6.98 -1.85
C VAL A 76 -6.01 6.19 -0.67
N ALA A 77 -5.63 4.93 -0.91
CA ALA A 77 -4.82 4.15 0.01
C ALA A 77 -3.36 4.26 -0.45
N GLU A 78 -2.58 5.07 0.29
CA GLU A 78 -1.27 5.55 -0.12
C GLU A 78 -0.12 4.67 0.37
N ALA A 79 0.93 4.55 -0.44
CA ALA A 79 2.13 3.76 -0.15
C ALA A 79 1.83 2.30 0.28
N MET A 80 0.83 1.70 -0.38
CA MET A 80 0.40 0.30 -0.22
C MET A 80 1.10 -0.62 -1.24
N ASP A 81 0.76 -1.91 -1.26
CA ASP A 81 1.36 -2.93 -2.13
C ASP A 81 1.28 -2.60 -3.62
N THR A 82 0.20 -1.94 -4.06
CA THR A 82 0.06 -1.46 -5.45
C THR A 82 1.07 -0.37 -5.82
N ALA A 83 1.56 0.39 -4.83
CA ALA A 83 2.66 1.33 -4.99
C ALA A 83 4.04 0.63 -4.94
N GLN A 84 4.06 -0.71 -4.94
CA GLN A 84 5.26 -1.56 -4.86
C GLN A 84 6.00 -1.48 -3.52
N ARG A 85 5.27 -1.16 -2.43
CA ARG A 85 5.81 -1.08 -1.08
C ARG A 85 6.48 -2.40 -0.67
N GLY A 86 7.73 -2.36 -0.21
CA GLY A 86 8.50 -3.54 0.18
C GLY A 86 8.95 -4.45 -0.98
N MET A 87 8.69 -4.06 -2.23
CA MET A 87 9.09 -4.77 -3.46
C MET A 87 9.54 -3.79 -4.57
N GLY A 88 10.28 -2.75 -4.19
CA GLY A 88 10.83 -1.74 -5.10
C GLY A 88 10.68 -0.31 -4.57
N LEU A 89 9.65 -0.06 -3.77
CA LEU A 89 9.46 1.19 -3.04
C LEU A 89 9.86 0.99 -1.56
N ASP A 90 10.98 1.60 -1.16
CA ASP A 90 11.48 1.54 0.21
C ASP A 90 10.76 2.52 1.16
N TRP A 91 11.10 2.48 2.45
CA TRP A 91 10.48 3.36 3.44
C TRP A 91 10.81 4.85 3.22
N VAL A 92 12.02 5.16 2.76
CA VAL A 92 12.46 6.56 2.57
C VAL A 92 11.61 7.22 1.48
N ALA A 93 11.45 6.57 0.33
CA ALA A 93 10.61 7.05 -0.75
C ALA A 93 9.11 7.00 -0.38
N SER A 94 8.67 5.99 0.35
CA SER A 94 7.28 5.89 0.83
C SER A 94 6.91 7.01 1.78
N LYS A 95 7.82 7.41 2.68
CA LYS A 95 7.62 8.55 3.58
C LYS A 95 7.43 9.85 2.79
N GLU A 96 8.22 10.07 1.75
CA GLU A 96 8.08 11.25 0.89
C GLU A 96 6.78 11.21 0.07
N LEU A 97 6.41 10.03 -0.45
CA LEU A 97 5.13 9.83 -1.14
C LEU A 97 3.94 10.16 -0.23
N ILE A 98 3.94 9.63 0.99
CA ILE A 98 2.90 9.91 2.00
C ILE A 98 2.81 11.40 2.28
N ARG A 99 3.95 12.08 2.50
CA ARG A 99 3.99 13.52 2.74
C ARG A 99 3.36 14.31 1.61
N ARG A 100 3.80 14.07 0.36
CA ARG A 100 3.28 14.77 -0.83
C ARG A 100 1.80 14.50 -1.05
N SER A 101 1.36 13.26 -0.90
CA SER A 101 -0.05 12.90 -1.07
C SER A 101 -0.96 13.50 -0.01
N ILE A 102 -0.49 13.60 1.25
CA ILE A 102 -1.25 14.30 2.29
C ILE A 102 -1.34 15.80 1.99
N ASP A 103 -0.26 16.45 1.57
CA ASP A 103 -0.26 17.86 1.18
C ASP A 103 -1.28 18.13 0.04
N ALA A 104 -1.31 17.26 -0.97
CA ALA A 104 -2.27 17.32 -2.07
C ALA A 104 -3.72 17.07 -1.58
N ALA A 105 -3.92 16.04 -0.75
CA ALA A 105 -5.22 15.70 -0.18
C ALA A 105 -5.80 16.87 0.63
N ASN A 106 -4.97 17.55 1.43
CA ASN A 106 -5.38 18.71 2.22
C ASN A 106 -5.87 19.87 1.34
N SER A 107 -5.26 20.05 0.17
CA SER A 107 -5.60 21.13 -0.78
C SER A 107 -6.98 20.92 -1.43
N CYS A 108 -7.39 19.67 -1.66
CA CYS A 108 -8.67 19.32 -2.28
C CYS A 108 -9.68 18.65 -1.34
N LYS A 109 -9.36 18.51 -0.05
CA LYS A 109 -10.12 17.70 0.94
C LYS A 109 -10.33 16.24 0.49
N GLY A 110 -9.29 15.68 -0.12
CA GLY A 110 -9.27 14.28 -0.58
C GLY A 110 -9.29 13.29 0.59
N LEU A 111 -10.02 12.19 0.42
CA LEU A 111 -10.00 11.09 1.38
C LEU A 111 -8.70 10.29 1.20
N ILE A 112 -7.93 10.13 2.27
CA ILE A 112 -6.63 9.44 2.23
C ILE A 112 -6.40 8.62 3.50
N ALA A 113 -5.78 7.45 3.35
CA ALA A 113 -5.17 6.67 4.43
C ALA A 113 -3.84 6.08 3.94
N CYS A 114 -2.85 5.98 4.81
CA CYS A 114 -1.44 5.76 4.45
C CYS A 114 -0.90 4.49 5.11
N GLY A 115 -0.16 3.67 4.35
CA GLY A 115 0.47 2.46 4.84
C GLY A 115 1.60 2.72 5.84
N ALA A 116 1.44 2.20 7.06
CA ALA A 116 2.48 2.13 8.08
C ALA A 116 2.75 0.66 8.45
N GLY A 117 4.01 0.26 8.38
CA GLY A 117 4.47 -1.11 8.59
C GLY A 117 5.84 -1.15 9.25
N THR A 118 6.67 -2.10 8.85
CA THR A 118 8.03 -2.30 9.39
C THR A 118 9.04 -2.59 8.29
N ASP A 119 8.80 -2.14 7.07
CA ASP A 119 9.57 -2.50 5.87
C ASP A 119 11.03 -1.99 5.88
N HIS A 120 11.35 -1.02 6.74
CA HIS A 120 12.73 -0.58 7.01
C HIS A 120 13.49 -1.51 7.98
N LEU A 121 12.79 -2.41 8.69
CA LEU A 121 13.38 -3.34 9.64
C LEU A 121 13.66 -4.69 8.95
N ILE A 122 14.94 -4.95 8.70
CA ILE A 122 15.38 -6.18 8.04
C ILE A 122 15.28 -7.37 9.02
N PRO A 123 14.57 -8.45 8.66
CA PRO A 123 14.54 -9.68 9.45
C PRO A 123 15.95 -10.26 9.68
N LYS A 124 16.25 -10.67 10.91
CA LYS A 124 17.57 -11.21 11.31
C LYS A 124 17.46 -12.27 12.40
N PRO A 125 18.43 -13.18 12.53
CA PRO A 125 18.47 -14.11 13.67
C PRO A 125 18.47 -13.35 15.00
N ASN A 126 17.59 -13.73 15.92
CA ASN A 126 17.36 -13.09 17.22
C ASN A 126 16.73 -11.69 17.19
N LEU A 127 16.03 -11.32 16.10
CA LEU A 127 15.16 -10.16 16.08
C LEU A 127 14.14 -10.23 17.23
N LYS A 128 13.96 -9.14 17.97
CA LYS A 128 13.08 -9.08 19.13
C LYS A 128 11.75 -8.38 18.81
N ILE A 129 10.70 -8.77 19.54
CA ILE A 129 9.37 -8.16 19.45
C ILE A 129 9.44 -6.64 19.73
N GLU A 130 10.30 -6.20 20.64
CA GLU A 130 10.47 -4.77 20.93
C GLU A 130 11.07 -3.98 19.76
N GLU A 131 11.88 -4.61 18.90
CA GLU A 131 12.40 -3.97 17.69
C GLU A 131 11.28 -3.78 16.65
N VAL A 132 10.36 -4.76 16.54
CA VAL A 132 9.18 -4.68 15.66
C VAL A 132 8.22 -3.59 16.13
N ILE A 133 7.95 -3.51 17.43
CA ILE A 133 7.10 -2.45 18.02
C ILE A 133 7.67 -1.07 17.71
N LYS A 134 8.99 -0.88 17.89
CA LYS A 134 9.65 0.40 17.58
C LYS A 134 9.56 0.76 16.11
N ALA A 135 9.69 -0.22 15.21
CA ALA A 135 9.55 0.01 13.78
C ALA A 135 8.13 0.48 13.43
N TYR A 136 7.09 -0.15 14.00
CA TYR A 136 5.72 0.34 13.84
C TYR A 136 5.50 1.73 14.44
N GLU A 137 6.00 1.98 15.66
CA GLU A 137 5.95 3.29 16.33
C GLU A 137 6.53 4.39 15.41
N GLU A 138 7.71 4.17 14.82
CA GLU A 138 8.36 5.13 13.92
C GLU A 138 7.48 5.48 12.71
N GLN A 139 6.95 4.48 12.00
CA GLN A 139 6.16 4.76 10.80
C GLN A 139 4.79 5.36 11.13
N CYS A 140 4.15 4.90 12.21
CA CYS A 140 2.88 5.45 12.67
C CYS A 140 3.05 6.92 13.08
N GLU A 141 4.09 7.25 13.86
CA GLU A 141 4.37 8.62 14.28
C GLU A 141 4.61 9.55 13.08
N VAL A 142 5.34 9.08 12.05
CA VAL A 142 5.52 9.85 10.82
C VAL A 142 4.19 10.14 10.14
N VAL A 143 3.34 9.12 9.94
CA VAL A 143 2.02 9.29 9.29
C VAL A 143 1.14 10.25 10.10
N GLU A 144 1.09 10.10 11.43
CA GLU A 144 0.28 10.94 12.31
C GLU A 144 0.80 12.38 12.40
N SER A 145 2.11 12.58 12.40
CA SER A 145 2.72 13.93 12.42
C SER A 145 2.36 14.76 11.19
N LEU A 146 2.01 14.09 10.09
CA LEU A 146 1.52 14.69 8.85
C LEU A 146 -0.01 14.84 8.84
N GLY A 147 -0.71 14.34 9.86
CA GLY A 147 -2.17 14.33 9.94
C GLY A 147 -2.85 13.21 9.14
N GLY A 148 -2.09 12.19 8.71
CA GLY A 148 -2.58 11.07 7.92
C GLY A 148 -3.32 10.02 8.76
N LYS A 149 -4.33 9.38 8.17
CA LYS A 149 -4.95 8.17 8.72
C LYS A 149 -4.10 6.95 8.42
N ILE A 150 -3.92 6.05 9.40
CA ILE A 150 -3.08 4.85 9.23
C ILE A 150 -3.86 3.68 8.62
N ILE A 151 -3.24 3.04 7.63
CA ILE A 151 -3.45 1.64 7.27
C ILE A 151 -2.30 0.86 7.89
N LEU A 152 -2.59 0.05 8.91
CA LEU A 152 -1.59 -0.72 9.64
C LEU A 152 -1.27 -1.99 8.85
N MET A 153 -0.14 -1.95 8.13
CA MET A 153 0.33 -3.01 7.24
C MET A 153 0.87 -4.20 8.03
N ALA A 154 0.78 -5.38 7.44
CA ALA A 154 1.46 -6.57 7.93
C ALA A 154 2.99 -6.39 7.95
N SER A 155 3.67 -7.09 8.87
CA SER A 155 5.10 -6.95 9.14
C SER A 155 5.85 -8.25 8.87
N ARG A 156 6.73 -8.25 7.85
CA ARG A 156 7.66 -9.35 7.60
C ARG A 156 8.55 -9.64 8.80
N ALA A 157 8.96 -8.59 9.51
CA ALA A 157 9.77 -8.68 10.71
C ALA A 157 9.03 -9.42 11.85
N LEU A 158 7.73 -9.12 12.03
CA LEU A 158 6.89 -9.83 12.99
C LEU A 158 6.71 -11.30 12.63
N THR A 159 6.40 -11.59 11.36
CA THR A 159 6.29 -12.98 10.87
C THR A 159 7.56 -13.78 11.15
N ALA A 160 8.73 -13.15 10.99
CA ALA A 160 10.02 -13.80 11.16
C ALA A 160 10.38 -14.10 12.63
N CYS A 161 9.87 -13.34 13.60
CA CYS A 161 10.27 -13.49 15.01
C CYS A 161 9.16 -13.96 15.97
N ALA A 162 7.89 -13.87 15.57
CA ALA A 162 6.76 -14.34 16.39
C ALA A 162 6.84 -15.85 16.62
N ARG A 163 6.53 -16.28 17.85
CA ARG A 163 6.50 -17.69 18.28
C ARG A 163 5.09 -18.26 18.32
N GLY A 164 4.07 -17.43 18.16
CA GLY A 164 2.67 -17.80 18.16
C GLY A 164 1.75 -16.58 18.17
N PRO A 165 0.42 -16.78 18.21
CA PRO A 165 -0.59 -15.72 18.13
C PRO A 165 -0.46 -14.66 19.24
N GLU A 166 -0.01 -15.05 20.44
CA GLU A 166 0.18 -14.14 21.58
C GLU A 166 1.19 -13.01 21.30
N ASP A 167 2.22 -13.27 20.48
CA ASP A 167 3.17 -12.23 20.08
C ASP A 167 2.52 -11.21 19.15
N TYR A 168 1.65 -11.65 18.23
CA TYR A 168 0.86 -10.75 17.39
C TYR A 168 -0.09 -9.92 18.24
N ALA A 169 -0.85 -10.54 19.15
CA ALA A 169 -1.74 -9.85 20.07
C ALA A 169 -0.98 -8.80 20.90
N THR A 170 0.22 -9.14 21.40
CA THR A 170 1.07 -8.21 22.15
C THR A 170 1.47 -6.99 21.31
N VAL A 171 1.95 -7.20 20.08
CA VAL A 171 2.37 -6.11 19.19
C VAL A 171 1.18 -5.24 18.78
N TYR A 172 0.09 -5.85 18.30
CA TYR A 172 -1.07 -5.11 17.85
C TYR A 172 -1.76 -4.38 19.01
N ASN A 173 -1.87 -4.97 20.20
CA ASN A 173 -2.40 -4.28 21.38
C ASN A 173 -1.56 -3.03 21.73
N ARG A 174 -0.22 -3.13 21.66
CA ARG A 174 0.67 -2.00 21.90
C ARG A 174 0.47 -0.87 20.89
N ILE A 175 0.44 -1.19 19.60
CA ILE A 175 0.30 -0.19 18.53
C ILE A 175 -1.12 0.40 18.48
N LEU A 176 -2.16 -0.42 18.60
CA LEU A 176 -3.55 0.04 18.58
C LEU A 176 -3.92 0.84 19.85
N GLY A 177 -3.24 0.59 20.97
CA GLY A 177 -3.44 1.33 22.22
C GLY A 177 -2.84 2.75 22.23
N GLN A 178 -2.02 3.12 21.25
CA GLN A 178 -1.31 4.42 21.20
C GLN A 178 -1.69 5.31 20.01
N VAL A 179 -2.21 4.74 18.92
CA VAL A 179 -2.63 5.53 17.74
C VAL A 179 -3.75 6.52 18.11
N SER A 180 -3.67 7.70 17.52
CA SER A 180 -4.53 8.85 17.82
C SER A 180 -5.94 8.77 17.20
N GLN A 181 -6.14 7.88 16.23
CA GLN A 181 -7.40 7.70 15.51
C GLN A 181 -7.61 6.24 15.06
N PRO A 182 -8.85 5.83 14.73
CA PRO A 182 -9.12 4.49 14.22
C PRO A 182 -8.30 4.18 12.96
N VAL A 183 -7.71 2.99 12.91
CA VAL A 183 -6.89 2.52 11.78
C VAL A 183 -7.66 1.57 10.87
N ILE A 184 -7.08 1.25 9.72
CA ILE A 184 -7.49 0.11 8.89
C ILE A 184 -6.41 -0.96 9.06
N ILE A 185 -6.75 -2.12 9.63
CA ILE A 185 -5.82 -3.26 9.70
C ILE A 185 -5.75 -3.91 8.31
N HIS A 186 -4.54 -4.15 7.83
CA HIS A 186 -4.29 -4.78 6.54
C HIS A 186 -3.67 -6.17 6.73
N TRP A 187 -4.49 -7.20 6.49
CA TRP A 187 -4.03 -8.59 6.42
C TRP A 187 -3.75 -8.96 4.97
N LEU A 188 -2.47 -9.01 4.61
CA LEU A 188 -2.00 -9.37 3.26
C LEU A 188 -1.66 -10.85 3.18
N GLY A 189 -2.21 -11.54 2.19
CA GLY A 189 -1.98 -12.97 1.96
C GLY A 189 -0.63 -13.27 1.28
N GLU A 190 -0.13 -14.48 1.48
CA GLU A 190 1.19 -14.93 1.03
C GLU A 190 1.35 -15.02 -0.51
N MET A 191 0.24 -14.97 -1.25
CA MET A 191 0.26 -14.89 -2.71
C MET A 191 0.78 -13.53 -3.22
N PHE A 192 0.64 -12.48 -2.40
CA PHE A 192 1.18 -11.15 -2.69
C PHE A 192 2.58 -11.00 -2.11
N ASP A 193 2.80 -11.49 -0.89
CA ASP A 193 4.08 -11.43 -0.20
C ASP A 193 4.40 -12.76 0.51
N PRO A 194 5.27 -13.60 -0.08
CA PRO A 194 5.63 -14.89 0.49
C PRO A 194 6.24 -14.81 1.91
N GLU A 195 6.84 -13.67 2.29
CA GLU A 195 7.45 -13.47 3.62
C GLU A 195 6.38 -13.25 4.72
N LEU A 196 5.10 -13.12 4.36
CA LEU A 196 3.98 -13.03 5.29
C LEU A 196 3.26 -14.36 5.52
N LYS A 197 3.77 -15.47 4.99
CA LYS A 197 3.16 -16.79 5.21
C LYS A 197 3.01 -17.10 6.70
N GLY A 198 1.80 -17.47 7.11
CA GLY A 198 1.49 -17.80 8.50
C GLY A 198 1.30 -16.58 9.41
N TYR A 199 1.01 -15.41 8.81
CA TYR A 199 0.63 -14.21 9.55
C TYR A 199 -0.49 -14.52 10.56
N TRP A 200 -0.44 -13.89 11.73
CA TRP A 200 -1.27 -14.19 12.91
C TRP A 200 -0.95 -15.51 13.63
N GLY A 201 0.12 -16.21 13.24
CA GLY A 201 0.66 -17.34 14.01
C GLY A 201 0.12 -18.71 13.63
N SER A 202 -0.68 -18.81 12.57
CA SER A 202 -1.08 -20.09 11.96
C SER A 202 -1.00 -20.04 10.44
N THR A 203 -0.66 -21.17 9.82
CA THR A 203 -0.75 -21.36 8.37
C THR A 203 -2.18 -21.69 7.91
N SER A 204 -3.10 -21.96 8.84
CA SER A 204 -4.53 -22.07 8.57
C SER A 204 -5.15 -20.68 8.67
N HIS A 205 -5.74 -20.19 7.57
CA HIS A 205 -6.42 -18.88 7.59
C HIS A 205 -7.61 -18.87 8.55
N ASP A 206 -8.31 -20.00 8.74
CA ASP A 206 -9.43 -20.11 9.69
C ASP A 206 -8.94 -19.96 11.15
N GLU A 207 -7.79 -20.57 11.50
CA GLU A 207 -7.23 -20.43 12.86
C GLU A 207 -6.63 -19.04 13.08
N ALA A 208 -5.97 -18.49 12.06
CA ALA A 208 -5.41 -17.13 12.08
C ALA A 208 -6.50 -16.06 12.27
N MET A 209 -7.70 -16.29 11.75
CA MET A 209 -8.84 -15.36 11.87
C MET A 209 -9.36 -15.21 13.31
N GLU A 210 -9.10 -16.18 14.18
CA GLU A 210 -9.50 -16.14 15.60
C GLU A 210 -8.52 -15.33 16.48
N THR A 211 -7.36 -14.95 15.94
CA THR A 211 -6.33 -14.16 16.65
C THR A 211 -6.62 -12.67 16.56
#